data_AF-A0A966BEB9-F1
#
_entry.id   AF-A0A966BEB9-F1
#
_cell.length_a   1.000
_cell.length_b   1.000
_cell.length_c   1.000
_cell.angle_alpha   90.00
_cell.angle_beta   90.00
_cell.angle_gamma   90.00
#
_symmetry.space_group_name_H-M   'P 1'
#
loop_
_entity.id
_entity.type
_entity.pdbx_description
1 polymer ?
#
loop_
_entity_poly.entity_id
_entity_poly.type
_entity_poly.pdbx_seq_one_letter_code
_entity_poly.pdbx_strand_id
1 'polypeptide(L)'
;MNDFNLDTIRLAIHLLSVCIWVGGQIILGGLVPVLREISPEAPKKAAARFGQVAWPAFGVAIITGIWNIVELEGTQTNEYNVTLGVKLLAVTLSGMAAFVHQRTPSPIMRAITGALGLVAALVALVLGVML
;
A
#
# COMPACT_ATOMS: atom_id res chain seq x y z
N MET A 1 16.00 -24.68 14.54
CA MET A 1 15.00 -24.65 13.47
C MET A 1 14.16 -23.42 13.70
N ASN A 2 13.83 -22.63 12.68
CA ASN A 2 12.89 -21.53 12.87
C ASN A 2 11.52 -22.15 13.13
N ASP A 3 11.04 -22.04 14.37
CA ASP A 3 9.74 -22.54 14.75
C ASP A 3 8.67 -21.64 14.14
N PHE A 4 7.87 -22.19 13.24
CA PHE A 4 6.72 -21.51 12.66
C PHE A 4 5.75 -21.12 13.79
N ASN A 5 5.62 -19.82 14.04
CA ASN A 5 4.91 -19.26 15.18
C ASN A 5 3.98 -18.11 14.77
N LEU A 6 3.35 -17.46 15.76
CA LEU A 6 2.40 -16.38 15.51
C LEU A 6 3.04 -15.16 14.83
N ASP A 7 4.29 -14.84 15.15
CA ASP A 7 5.06 -13.78 14.50
C ASP A 7 5.24 -14.06 13.02
N THR A 8 5.58 -15.31 12.69
CA THR A 8 5.76 -15.77 11.32
C THR A 8 4.45 -15.60 10.53
N ILE A 9 3.32 -16.00 11.12
CA ILE A 9 1.99 -15.86 10.48
C ILE A 9 1.64 -14.38 10.28
N ARG A 10 1.78 -13.57 11.32
CA ARG A 10 1.49 -12.13 11.28
C ARG A 10 2.32 -11.42 10.22
N LEU A 11 3.64 -11.64 10.20
CA LEU A 11 4.54 -11.03 9.22
C LEU A 11 4.23 -11.52 7.80
N ALA A 12 3.96 -12.80 7.60
CA ALA A 12 3.59 -13.34 6.28
C ALA A 12 2.31 -12.68 5.75
N ILE A 13 1.28 -12.52 6.59
CA ILE A 13 0.03 -11.85 6.23
C ILE A 13 0.27 -10.37 5.94
N HIS A 14 1.07 -9.68 6.76
CA HIS A 14 1.41 -8.28 6.55
C HIS A 14 2.12 -8.08 5.20
N LEU A 15 3.17 -8.87 4.93
CA LEU A 15 3.95 -8.77 3.70
C LEU A 15 3.12 -9.11 2.47
N LEU A 16 2.30 -10.16 2.52
CA LEU A 16 1.39 -10.50 1.42
C LEU A 16 0.43 -9.33 1.12
N SER A 17 -0.11 -8.71 2.16
CA SER A 17 -1.02 -7.56 2.05
C SER A 17 -0.34 -6.34 1.42
N VAL A 18 0.90 -6.06 1.86
CA VAL A 18 1.75 -5.00 1.27
C VAL A 18 2.06 -5.30 -0.20
N CYS A 19 2.40 -6.55 -0.54
CA CYS A 19 2.66 -6.97 -1.93
C CYS A 19 1.44 -6.76 -2.83
N ILE A 20 0.23 -7.09 -2.36
CA ILE A 20 -1.01 -6.86 -3.10
C ILE A 20 -1.23 -5.36 -3.33
N TRP A 21 -1.03 -4.54 -2.28
CA TRP A 21 -1.25 -3.10 -2.37
C TRP A 21 -0.24 -2.39 -3.28
N VAL A 22 1.05 -2.60 -3.06
CA VAL A 22 2.13 -1.91 -3.79
C VAL A 22 2.33 -2.53 -5.17
N GLY A 23 2.50 -3.85 -5.24
CA GLY A 23 2.73 -4.57 -6.50
C GLY A 23 1.54 -4.45 -7.45
N GLY A 24 0.31 -4.50 -6.91
CA GLY A 24 -0.91 -4.33 -7.71
C GLY A 24 -1.02 -2.96 -8.37
N GLN A 25 -0.59 -1.88 -7.70
CA GLN A 25 -0.54 -0.54 -8.30
C GLN A 25 0.44 -0.48 -9.47
N ILE A 26 1.62 -1.10 -9.32
CA ILE A 26 2.64 -1.16 -10.38
C ILE A 26 2.10 -1.91 -11.59
N ILE A 27 1.55 -3.11 -11.38
CA ILE A 27 1.00 -3.95 -12.46
C ILE A 27 -0.15 -3.22 -13.15
N LEU A 28 -1.13 -2.70 -12.41
CA LEU A 28 -2.27 -2.01 -13.00
C LEU A 28 -1.84 -0.78 -13.80
N GLY A 29 -0.89 0.01 -13.27
CA GLY A 29 -0.31 1.16 -13.96
C GLY A 29 0.36 0.78 -15.28
N GLY A 30 1.15 -0.29 -15.27
CA GLY A 30 1.81 -0.83 -16.48
C GLY A 30 0.85 -1.38 -17.52
N LEU A 31 -0.32 -1.89 -17.11
CA LEU A 31 -1.34 -2.41 -18.02
C LEU A 31 -2.21 -1.32 -18.67
N VAL A 32 -2.20 -0.08 -18.18
CA VAL A 32 -3.06 1.00 -18.70
C VAL A 32 -2.97 1.19 -20.22
N PRO A 33 -1.78 1.25 -20.85
CA PRO A 33 -1.69 1.44 -22.31
C PRO A 33 -2.40 0.33 -23.09
N VAL A 34 -2.12 -0.94 -22.75
CA VAL A 34 -2.72 -2.11 -23.39
C VAL A 34 -4.22 -2.18 -23.15
N LEU A 35 -4.68 -1.87 -21.93
CA LEU A 35 -6.12 -1.83 -21.64
C LEU A 35 -6.84 -0.77 -22.49
N ARG A 36 -6.21 0.38 -22.76
CA ARG A 36 -6.80 1.42 -23.61
C ARG A 36 -6.96 0.98 -25.06
N GLU A 37 -6.07 0.13 -25.57
CA GLU A 37 -6.17 -0.44 -26.93
C GLU A 37 -7.40 -1.35 -27.07
N ILE A 38 -7.77 -2.07 -26.01
CA ILE A 38 -8.96 -2.94 -25.99
C ILE A 38 -10.24 -2.09 -26.02
N SER A 39 -10.32 -1.07 -25.14
CA SER A 39 -11.50 -0.21 -25.00
C SER A 39 -11.19 1.01 -24.11
N PRO A 40 -11.75 2.20 -24.39
CA PRO A 40 -11.61 3.37 -23.52
C PRO A 40 -12.04 3.13 -22.06
N GLU A 41 -13.00 2.22 -21.82
CA GLU A 41 -13.54 1.91 -20.49
C GLU A 41 -12.78 0.79 -19.76
N ALA A 42 -11.91 0.04 -20.46
CA ALA A 42 -11.25 -1.12 -19.88
C ALA A 42 -10.32 -0.79 -18.69
N PRO A 43 -9.50 0.29 -18.70
CA PRO A 43 -8.69 0.67 -17.54
C PRO A 43 -9.54 0.93 -16.29
N LYS A 44 -10.70 1.60 -16.46
CA LYS A 44 -11.62 1.91 -15.36
C LYS A 44 -12.24 0.65 -14.76
N LYS A 45 -12.66 -0.29 -15.61
CA LYS A 45 -13.21 -1.59 -15.16
C LYS A 45 -12.15 -2.43 -14.44
N ALA A 46 -10.93 -2.49 -14.98
CA ALA A 46 -9.82 -3.19 -14.34
C ALA A 46 -9.48 -2.57 -12.98
N ALA A 47 -9.39 -1.24 -12.89
CA ALA A 47 -9.12 -0.52 -11.65
C ALA A 47 -10.21 -0.77 -10.59
N ALA A 48 -11.49 -0.80 -10.98
CA ALA A 48 -12.59 -1.11 -10.06
C ALA A 48 -12.48 -2.53 -9.48
N ARG A 49 -12.14 -3.52 -10.31
CA ARG A 49 -11.92 -4.91 -9.86
C ARG A 49 -10.68 -5.05 -8.99
N PHE A 50 -9.58 -4.39 -9.36
CA PHE A 50 -8.40 -4.31 -8.52
C PHE A 50 -8.73 -3.73 -7.14
N GLY A 51 -9.50 -2.63 -7.10
CA GLY A 51 -9.93 -2.00 -5.85
C GLY A 51 -10.67 -2.94 -4.88
N GLN A 52 -11.46 -3.90 -5.40
CA GLN A 52 -12.16 -4.89 -4.58
C GLN A 52 -11.19 -5.84 -3.84
N VAL A 53 -9.96 -6.00 -4.32
CA VAL A 53 -8.91 -6.83 -3.70
C VAL A 53 -7.93 -5.96 -2.92
N ALA A 54 -7.53 -4.83 -3.48
CA ALA A 54 -6.52 -3.93 -2.92
C ALA A 54 -6.98 -3.29 -1.60
N TRP A 55 -8.23 -2.81 -1.52
CA TRP A 55 -8.73 -2.15 -0.30
C TRP A 55 -8.77 -3.08 0.92
N PRO A 56 -9.29 -4.33 0.81
CA PRO A 56 -9.17 -5.30 1.90
C PRO A 56 -7.72 -5.59 2.28
N ALA A 57 -6.82 -5.79 1.30
CA ALA A 57 -5.41 -6.02 1.58
C ALA A 57 -4.78 -4.84 2.33
N PHE A 58 -5.08 -3.60 1.94
CA PHE A 58 -4.63 -2.41 2.66
C PHE A 58 -5.13 -2.38 4.11
N GLY A 59 -6.41 -2.72 4.32
CA GLY A 59 -6.98 -2.87 5.66
C GLY A 59 -6.23 -3.91 6.50
N VAL A 60 -5.93 -5.07 5.93
CA VAL A 60 -5.13 -6.12 6.60
C VAL A 60 -3.72 -5.64 6.90
N ALA A 61 -3.06 -4.93 5.98
CA ALA A 61 -1.74 -4.34 6.18
C ALA A 61 -1.75 -3.33 7.34
N ILE A 62 -2.79 -2.50 7.47
CA ILE A 62 -2.95 -1.56 8.61
C ILE A 62 -3.11 -2.34 9.92
N ILE A 63 -4.02 -3.31 9.98
CA ILE A 63 -4.30 -4.08 11.20
C ILE A 63 -3.05 -4.80 11.69
N THR A 64 -2.38 -5.52 10.78
CA THR A 64 -1.14 -6.24 11.12
C THR A 64 0.04 -5.29 11.40
N GLY A 65 0.08 -4.12 10.77
CA GLY A 65 1.07 -3.08 11.08
C GLY A 65 0.89 -2.50 12.48
N ILE A 66 -0.35 -2.28 12.91
CA ILE A 66 -0.66 -1.87 14.29
C ILE A 66 -0.24 -2.97 15.27
N TRP A 67 -0.53 -4.23 14.96
CA TRP A 67 -0.08 -5.36 15.78
C TRP A 67 1.45 -5.38 15.93
N ASN A 68 2.21 -5.19 14.84
CA ASN A 68 3.67 -5.09 14.92
C ASN A 68 4.15 -3.98 15.88
N ILE A 69 3.47 -2.83 15.89
CA ILE A 69 3.82 -1.70 16.76
C ILE A 69 3.50 -2.00 18.23
N VAL A 70 2.35 -2.61 18.50
CA VAL A 70 1.90 -2.93 19.88
C VAL A 70 2.79 -3.96 20.55
N GLU A 71 3.47 -4.82 19.79
CA GLU A 71 4.44 -5.77 20.34
C GLU A 71 5.82 -5.16 20.64
N LEU A 72 6.07 -3.89 20.30
CA LEU A 72 7.31 -3.24 20.65
C LEU A 72 7.37 -2.96 22.17
N GLU A 73 8.50 -3.28 22.79
CA GLU A 73 8.72 -3.10 24.24
C GLU A 73 8.91 -1.63 24.69
N GLY A 74 8.73 -0.66 23.78
CA GLY A 74 8.81 0.78 24.09
C GLY A 74 10.23 1.32 24.33
N THR A 75 11.28 0.51 24.17
CA THR A 75 12.69 0.86 24.37
C THR A 75 13.40 1.33 23.07
N GLN A 76 12.62 1.66 22.04
CA GLN A 76 13.13 1.99 20.71
C GLN A 76 13.84 3.36 20.69
N THR A 77 14.86 3.47 19.83
CA THR A 77 15.62 4.72 19.66
C THR A 77 14.75 5.83 19.06
N ASN A 78 15.17 7.09 19.25
CA ASN A 78 14.49 8.22 18.61
C ASN A 78 14.48 8.10 17.06
N GLU A 79 15.56 7.59 16.48
CA GLU A 79 15.68 7.36 15.04
C GLU A 79 14.67 6.31 14.53
N TYR A 80 14.48 5.23 15.28
CA TYR A 80 13.44 4.22 14.99
C TYR A 80 12.05 4.87 14.98
N ASN A 81 11.73 5.66 16.03
CA ASN A 81 10.42 6.30 16.16
C ASN A 81 10.15 7.33 15.06
N VAL A 82 11.17 8.11 14.65
CA VAL A 82 11.06 9.03 13.52
C VAL A 82 10.82 8.26 12.22
N THR A 83 11.59 7.19 11.97
CA THR A 83 11.43 6.35 10.77
C THR A 83 10.02 5.73 10.71
N LEU A 84 9.54 5.21 11.84
CA LEU A 84 8.17 4.70 11.97
C LEU A 84 7.13 5.79 11.73
N GLY A 85 7.31 6.99 12.29
CA GLY A 85 6.42 8.13 12.07
C GLY A 85 6.30 8.52 10.59
N VAL A 86 7.44 8.63 9.89
CA VAL A 86 7.46 8.94 8.44
C VAL A 86 6.82 7.81 7.63
N LYS A 87 7.07 6.54 8.00
CA LYS A 87 6.42 5.38 7.37
C LYS A 87 4.89 5.47 7.50
N LEU A 88 4.38 5.75 8.70
CA LEU A 88 2.95 5.85 8.94
C LEU A 88 2.30 6.99 8.13
N LEU A 89 2.96 8.16 8.07
CA LEU A 89 2.52 9.26 7.20
C LEU A 89 2.47 8.83 5.73
N ALA A 90 3.49 8.11 5.24
CA ALA A 90 3.53 7.61 3.88
C ALA A 90 2.42 6.57 3.59
N VAL A 91 2.12 5.67 4.53
CA VAL A 91 0.98 4.74 4.43
C VAL A 91 -0.34 5.50 4.33
N THR A 92 -0.56 6.49 5.20
CA THR A 92 -1.78 7.31 5.18
C THR A 92 -1.93 8.07 3.86
N LEU A 93 -0.85 8.72 3.39
CA LEU A 93 -0.85 9.43 2.11
C LEU A 93 -1.14 8.48 0.94
N SER A 94 -0.59 7.27 0.94
CA SER A 94 -0.87 6.26 -0.08
C SER A 94 -2.36 5.92 -0.15
N GLY A 95 -2.98 5.61 0.99
CA GLY A 95 -4.41 5.32 1.09
C GLY A 95 -5.29 6.50 0.67
N MET A 96 -5.02 7.70 1.19
CA MET A 96 -5.79 8.91 0.87
C MET A 96 -5.69 9.28 -0.62
N ALA A 97 -4.48 9.24 -1.19
CA ALA A 97 -4.28 9.53 -2.60
C ALA A 97 -5.00 8.50 -3.48
N ALA A 98 -4.93 7.20 -3.15
CA ALA A 98 -5.70 6.16 -3.84
C ALA A 98 -7.22 6.38 -3.75
N PHE A 99 -7.72 6.80 -2.59
CA PHE A 99 -9.13 7.14 -2.39
C PHE A 99 -9.59 8.28 -3.30
N VAL A 100 -8.81 9.35 -3.38
CA VAL A 100 -9.09 10.51 -4.23
C VAL A 100 -8.95 10.15 -5.70
N HIS A 101 -7.90 9.42 -6.08
CA HIS A 101 -7.65 8.94 -7.45
C HIS A 101 -8.86 8.22 -8.04
N GLN A 102 -9.50 7.35 -7.25
CA GLN A 102 -10.64 6.55 -7.69
C GLN A 102 -11.96 7.34 -7.81
N ARG A 103 -12.08 8.48 -7.13
CA ARG A 103 -13.34 9.26 -7.04
C ARG A 103 -13.31 10.57 -7.81
N THR A 104 -12.12 11.11 -8.09
CA THR A 104 -12.02 12.44 -8.70
C THR A 104 -12.51 12.45 -10.16
N PRO A 105 -13.34 13.42 -10.56
CA PRO A 105 -13.71 13.62 -11.96
C PRO A 105 -12.60 14.30 -12.77
N SER A 106 -11.64 14.96 -12.11
CA SER A 106 -10.56 15.71 -12.77
C SER A 106 -9.44 14.79 -13.27
N PRO A 107 -9.09 14.82 -14.57
CA PRO A 107 -7.99 14.02 -15.12
C PRO A 107 -6.63 14.35 -14.49
N ILE A 108 -6.37 15.64 -14.22
CA ILE A 108 -5.12 16.10 -13.60
C ILE A 108 -5.01 15.57 -12.18
N MET A 109 -6.06 15.72 -11.38
CA MET A 109 -6.08 15.20 -10.02
C MET A 109 -5.93 13.69 -9.99
N ARG A 110 -6.52 12.97 -10.95
CA ARG A 110 -6.35 11.53 -11.08
C ARG A 110 -4.89 11.16 -11.33
N ALA A 111 -4.19 11.86 -12.22
CA ALA A 111 -2.77 11.61 -12.48
C ALA A 111 -1.91 11.88 -11.25
N ILE A 112 -2.07 13.06 -10.62
CA ILE A 112 -1.29 13.47 -9.44
C ILE A 112 -1.48 12.49 -8.29
N THR A 113 -2.72 12.16 -7.96
CA THR A 113 -3.04 11.27 -6.83
C THR A 113 -2.69 9.81 -7.11
N GLY A 114 -2.69 9.39 -8.38
CA GLY A 114 -2.17 8.08 -8.77
C GLY A 114 -0.66 7.98 -8.53
N ALA A 115 0.10 8.98 -8.97
CA ALA A 115 1.55 9.03 -8.76
C ALA A 115 1.92 9.16 -7.27
N LEU A 116 1.28 10.08 -6.56
CA LEU A 116 1.46 10.28 -5.13
C LEU A 116 1.15 9.01 -4.34
N GLY A 117 0.06 8.32 -4.68
CA GLY A 117 -0.35 7.08 -4.02
C GLY A 117 0.72 6.00 -4.11
N LEU A 118 1.28 5.80 -5.30
CA LEU A 118 2.33 4.81 -5.55
C LEU A 118 3.67 5.19 -4.89
N VAL A 119 4.11 6.44 -5.05
CA VAL A 119 5.37 6.91 -4.45
C VAL A 119 5.31 6.80 -2.92
N ALA A 120 4.21 7.23 -2.30
CA ALA A 120 4.03 7.09 -0.87
C ALA A 120 4.02 5.61 -0.42
N ALA A 121 3.44 4.71 -1.21
CA ALA A 121 3.46 3.27 -0.94
C ALA A 121 4.89 2.69 -0.99
N LEU A 122 5.68 3.11 -1.98
CA LEU A 122 7.08 2.70 -2.14
C LEU A 122 7.96 3.23 -1.01
N VAL A 123 7.76 4.49 -0.59
CA VAL A 123 8.44 5.05 0.58
C VAL A 123 8.09 4.26 1.83
N ALA A 124 6.81 3.97 2.07
CA ALA A 124 6.38 3.17 3.22
C ALA A 124 6.99 1.75 3.20
N LEU A 125 7.12 1.13 2.02
CA LEU A 125 7.77 -0.16 1.84
C LEU A 125 9.25 -0.11 2.24
N VAL A 126 10.01 0.85 1.70
CA VAL A 126 11.44 1.00 1.99
C VAL A 126 11.68 1.28 3.48
N LEU A 127 10.94 2.23 4.05
CA LEU A 127 11.03 2.51 5.48
C LEU A 127 10.60 1.32 6.33
N GLY A 128 9.68 0.49 5.83
CA GLY A 128 9.29 -0.75 6.48
C GLY A 128 10.38 -1.83 6.50
N VAL A 129 11.29 -1.84 5.53
CA VAL A 129 12.47 -2.73 5.51
C VAL A 129 13.56 -2.23 6.47
N MET A 130 13.59 -0.93 6.75
CA MET A 130 14.56 -0.30 7.66
C MET A 130 14.18 -0.41 9.15
N LEU A 131 12.97 -0.91 9.46
CA LEU A 131 12.43 -1.09 10.81
C LEU A 131 12.39 -2.56 11.18
#